data_AF-A0A5P2BGY1-F1
#
_entry.id   AF-A0A5P2BGY1-F1
#
_cell.length_a   1.000
_cell.length_b   1.000
_cell.length_c   1.000
_cell.angle_alpha   90.00
_cell.angle_beta   90.00
_cell.angle_gamma   90.00
#
_symmetry.space_group_name_H-M   'P 1'
#
loop_
_entity.id
_entity.type
_entity.pdbx_description
1 polymer ?
#
loop_
_entity_poly.entity_id
_entity_poly.type
_entity_poly.pdbx_seq_one_letter_code
_entity_poly.pdbx_strand_id
1 'polypeptide(L)'
;MDTEAQHTERDRSSPPSEPGDVTDVAEASEETEERSRSVFASLVDRVPGGGLTLSFLLCVGALLLLSAFVVQPFQIPSGSMEPAFRSGDRVLVNKLAYRFGSGPQRGDAVVFDGSGYFGEADYIKRVVGTGGDRVVCCDKRGRVQVNGEPVDEPYLYPGDTASKVPFDVVVPEGSLFLLGDHRSDSRDSRDHLGEPGGGMIPVDAVIGRADWIAWPVGRWTSLERPDSYARVPAPGGAHG
;
A
#
# COMPACT_ATOMS: atom_id res chain seq x y z
N MET A 1 21.21 49.85 79.45
CA MET A 1 20.12 48.94 79.87
C MET A 1 19.89 47.90 78.77
N ASP A 2 20.67 46.84 78.53
CA ASP A 2 22.04 46.39 78.92
C ASP A 2 22.31 45.04 78.17
N THR A 3 23.53 44.54 77.88
CA THR A 3 24.92 45.03 78.01
C THR A 3 25.88 44.13 77.19
N GLU A 4 26.99 44.69 76.67
CA GLU A 4 28.17 44.03 76.02
C GLU A 4 27.94 43.23 74.71
N ALA A 5 28.75 43.32 73.63
CA ALA A 5 30.22 43.24 73.43
C ALA A 5 30.76 41.77 73.51
N GLN A 6 31.72 41.30 72.70
CA GLN A 6 32.52 41.91 71.63
C GLN A 6 33.03 40.86 70.60
N HIS A 7 33.69 41.33 69.54
CA HIS A 7 34.21 40.57 68.38
C HIS A 7 35.63 40.02 68.60
N THR A 8 35.98 38.83 68.06
CA THR A 8 37.38 38.47 67.73
C THR A 8 37.49 37.62 66.47
N GLU A 9 38.58 37.82 65.73
CA GLU A 9 38.77 37.50 64.31
C GLU A 9 40.08 36.72 64.10
N ARG A 10 40.03 35.63 63.28
CA ARG A 10 41.12 34.98 62.49
C ARG A 10 40.70 33.58 62.01
N ASP A 11 41.19 32.99 60.91
CA ASP A 11 42.07 33.47 59.83
C ASP A 11 41.90 32.60 58.56
N ARG A 12 42.06 33.20 57.37
CA ARG A 12 42.69 32.68 56.11
C ARG A 12 42.24 31.40 55.34
N SER A 13 42.20 31.62 54.02
CA SER A 13 42.65 30.75 52.89
C SER A 13 41.68 29.84 52.12
N SER A 14 41.30 30.30 50.92
CA SER A 14 41.34 29.51 49.65
C SER A 14 42.80 29.45 49.13
N PRO A 15 43.20 28.81 48.00
CA PRO A 15 42.48 28.15 46.88
C PRO A 15 42.88 26.63 46.83
N PRO A 16 42.88 25.84 45.71
CA PRO A 16 42.57 26.09 44.29
C PRO A 16 41.65 25.03 43.61
N SER A 17 41.74 24.92 42.29
CA SER A 17 41.05 24.00 41.38
C SER A 17 42.03 23.30 40.43
N GLU A 18 41.81 22.01 40.13
CA GLU A 18 42.34 21.22 38.99
C GLU A 18 41.87 19.74 39.13
N PRO A 19 42.03 18.86 38.12
CA PRO A 19 41.52 18.92 36.75
C PRO A 19 40.48 17.80 36.49
N GLY A 20 39.77 17.83 35.36
CA GLY A 20 38.69 16.87 35.07
C GLY A 20 39.17 15.42 34.95
N ASP A 21 38.51 14.50 35.67
CA ASP A 21 38.73 13.07 35.53
C ASP A 21 37.91 12.50 34.37
N VAL A 22 38.54 11.60 33.59
CA VAL A 22 37.95 11.01 32.38
C VAL A 22 37.08 9.78 32.73
N THR A 23 37.14 9.34 33.99
CA THR A 23 36.35 8.25 34.59
C THR A 23 34.86 8.57 34.69
N ASP A 24 34.47 9.75 35.19
CA ASP A 24 33.06 10.17 35.39
C ASP A 24 32.21 10.03 34.11
N VAL A 25 32.80 10.27 32.93
CA VAL A 25 32.09 10.17 31.65
C VAL A 25 31.94 8.70 31.20
N ALA A 26 32.89 7.84 31.57
CA ALA A 26 32.81 6.41 31.32
C ALA A 26 31.77 5.77 32.27
N GLU A 27 31.87 6.01 33.58
CA GLU A 27 30.95 5.47 34.59
C GLU A 27 29.50 5.93 34.34
N ALA A 28 29.26 7.21 34.00
CA ALA A 28 27.92 7.68 33.63
C ALA A 28 27.37 7.03 32.35
N SER A 29 28.25 6.64 31.41
CA SER A 29 27.85 5.90 30.21
C SER A 29 27.51 4.44 30.52
N GLU A 30 28.29 3.79 31.38
CA GLU A 30 28.07 2.42 31.84
C GLU A 30 26.80 2.31 32.71
N GLU A 31 26.59 3.22 33.68
CA GLU A 31 25.36 3.27 34.48
C GLU A 31 24.10 3.47 33.63
N THR A 32 24.18 4.32 32.59
CA THR A 32 23.05 4.55 31.68
C THR A 32 22.75 3.29 30.85
N GLU A 33 23.79 2.57 30.42
CA GLU A 33 23.65 1.32 29.66
C GLU A 33 23.15 0.17 30.54
N GLU A 34 23.68 -0.01 31.75
CA GLU A 34 23.21 -1.00 32.74
C GLU A 34 21.77 -0.73 33.17
N ARG A 35 21.39 0.53 33.38
CA ARG A 35 20.00 0.91 33.71
C ARG A 35 19.04 0.61 32.56
N SER A 36 19.47 0.81 31.31
CA SER A 36 18.69 0.41 30.14
C SER A 36 18.56 -1.12 30.04
N ARG A 37 19.68 -1.85 30.23
CA ARG A 37 19.73 -3.32 30.19
C ARG A 37 18.91 -3.97 31.31
N SER A 38 18.90 -3.41 32.52
CA SER A 38 18.13 -3.93 33.67
C SER A 38 16.62 -3.69 33.55
N VAL A 39 16.17 -2.57 32.97
CA VAL A 39 14.75 -2.36 32.66
C VAL A 39 14.27 -3.35 31.59
N PHE A 40 15.07 -3.59 30.54
CA PHE A 40 14.77 -4.61 29.53
C PHE A 40 14.75 -6.02 30.13
N ALA A 41 15.72 -6.39 30.98
CA ALA A 41 15.75 -7.69 31.66
C ALA A 41 14.53 -7.89 32.57
N SER A 42 14.15 -6.89 33.38
CA SER A 42 12.98 -6.96 34.26
C SER A 42 11.66 -7.11 33.49
N LEU A 43 11.58 -6.58 32.25
CA LEU A 43 10.41 -6.77 31.40
C LEU A 43 10.38 -8.18 30.79
N VAL A 44 11.54 -8.71 30.41
CA VAL A 44 11.72 -10.06 29.86
C VAL A 44 11.38 -11.15 30.87
N ASP A 45 11.86 -11.05 32.11
CA ASP A 45 11.64 -12.08 33.15
C ASP A 45 10.19 -12.14 33.68
N ARG A 46 9.39 -11.10 33.39
CA ARG A 46 7.99 -10.99 33.84
C ARG A 46 7.00 -11.71 32.91
N VAL A 47 7.43 -12.18 31.73
CA VAL A 47 6.62 -12.95 30.78
C VAL A 47 6.93 -14.45 30.93
N PRO A 48 5.94 -15.35 31.10
CA PRO A 48 6.20 -16.79 31.08
C PRO A 48 6.81 -17.18 29.73
N GLY A 49 8.02 -17.78 29.75
CA GLY A 49 8.81 -18.08 28.56
C GLY A 49 9.92 -17.08 28.21
N GLY A 50 10.07 -15.99 28.97
CA GLY A 50 11.21 -15.07 28.88
C GLY A 50 11.35 -14.35 27.53
N GLY A 51 12.60 -14.18 27.07
CA GLY A 51 12.90 -13.38 25.87
C GLY A 51 12.32 -13.96 24.58
N LEU A 52 12.06 -15.27 24.53
CA LEU A 52 11.47 -15.92 23.36
C LEU A 52 10.00 -15.53 23.17
N THR A 53 9.22 -15.41 24.24
CA THR A 53 7.82 -15.00 24.13
C THR A 53 7.69 -13.51 23.85
N LEU A 54 8.58 -12.66 24.41
CA LEU A 54 8.65 -11.24 24.01
C LEU A 54 9.03 -11.06 22.53
N SER A 55 10.04 -11.80 22.05
CA SER A 55 10.46 -11.78 20.64
C SER A 55 9.35 -12.26 19.70
N PHE A 56 8.66 -13.36 20.04
CA PHE A 56 7.52 -13.85 19.28
C PHE A 56 6.38 -12.83 19.21
N LEU A 57 6.02 -12.21 20.35
CA LEU A 57 4.99 -11.16 20.39
C LEU A 57 5.37 -9.93 19.57
N LEU A 58 6.65 -9.52 19.59
CA LEU A 58 7.16 -8.43 18.78
C LEU A 58 7.11 -8.76 17.28
N CYS A 59 7.50 -9.97 16.88
CA CYS A 59 7.38 -10.45 15.50
C CYS A 59 5.91 -10.51 15.03
N VAL A 60 5.00 -11.03 15.84
CA VAL A 60 3.56 -11.06 15.53
C VAL A 60 3.01 -9.63 15.42
N GLY A 61 3.35 -8.74 16.36
CA GLY A 61 2.96 -7.33 16.32
C GLY A 61 3.48 -6.62 15.07
N ALA A 62 4.73 -6.83 14.69
CA ALA A 62 5.32 -6.28 13.46
C ALA A 62 4.62 -6.82 12.19
N LEU A 63 4.29 -8.11 12.14
CA LEU A 63 3.54 -8.72 11.04
C LEU A 63 2.10 -8.17 10.94
N LEU A 64 1.43 -7.94 12.07
CA LEU A 64 0.09 -7.33 12.11
C LEU A 64 0.11 -5.86 11.68
N LEU A 65 1.14 -5.09 12.06
CA LEU A 65 1.33 -3.72 11.58
C LEU A 65 1.63 -3.71 10.07
N LEU A 66 2.48 -4.62 9.60
CA LEU A 66 2.79 -4.77 8.18
C LEU A 66 1.55 -5.15 7.35
N SER A 67 0.68 -6.04 7.86
CA SER A 67 -0.56 -6.42 7.16
C SER A 67 -1.65 -5.34 7.21
N ALA A 68 -1.75 -4.61 8.33
CA ALA A 68 -2.65 -3.49 8.46
C ALA A 68 -2.29 -2.33 7.51
N PHE A 69 -1.01 -1.93 7.47
CA PHE A 69 -0.59 -0.67 6.85
C PHE A 69 0.15 -0.79 5.52
N VAL A 70 0.76 -1.95 5.20
CA VAL A 70 1.72 -2.07 4.09
C VAL A 70 1.24 -3.03 3.01
N VAL A 71 1.06 -4.32 3.34
CA VAL A 71 0.75 -5.39 2.37
C VAL A 71 -0.30 -6.35 2.93
N GLN A 72 -1.44 -6.49 2.26
CA GLN A 72 -2.50 -7.43 2.64
C GLN A 72 -2.54 -8.64 1.69
N PRO A 73 -2.55 -9.89 2.20
CA PRO A 73 -2.78 -11.07 1.38
C PRO A 73 -4.26 -11.18 1.01
N PHE A 74 -4.55 -11.43 -0.27
CA PHE A 74 -5.88 -11.75 -0.80
C PHE A 74 -5.84 -13.08 -1.56
N GLN A 75 -6.94 -13.83 -1.55
CA GLN A 75 -7.10 -15.02 -2.39
C GLN A 75 -7.94 -14.67 -3.63
N ILE A 76 -7.50 -15.10 -4.80
CA ILE A 76 -8.21 -14.89 -6.08
C ILE A 76 -9.33 -15.93 -6.21
N PRO A 77 -10.62 -15.54 -6.25
CA PRO A 77 -11.74 -16.47 -6.22
C PRO A 77 -12.21 -16.94 -7.61
N SER A 78 -11.80 -16.27 -8.70
CA SER A 78 -12.32 -16.49 -10.06
C SER A 78 -11.27 -16.33 -11.15
N GLY A 79 -11.59 -16.85 -12.35
CA GLY A 79 -10.73 -16.80 -13.55
C GLY A 79 -10.75 -15.47 -14.31
N SER A 80 -11.48 -14.46 -13.83
CA SER A 80 -11.71 -13.19 -14.57
C SER A 80 -10.45 -12.34 -14.85
N MET A 81 -9.33 -12.69 -14.22
CA MET A 81 -8.01 -12.04 -14.37
C MET A 81 -6.94 -13.01 -14.89
N GLU A 82 -7.35 -14.14 -15.48
CA GLU A 82 -6.46 -15.04 -16.20
C GLU A 82 -5.96 -14.38 -17.51
N PRO A 83 -4.72 -14.66 -17.96
CA PRO A 83 -3.83 -15.72 -17.50
C PRO A 83 -2.88 -15.33 -16.35
N ALA A 84 -2.83 -14.04 -16.00
CA ALA A 84 -1.92 -13.51 -14.98
C ALA A 84 -2.26 -14.02 -13.59
N PHE A 85 -3.51 -13.84 -13.17
CA PHE A 85 -4.04 -14.28 -11.89
C PHE A 85 -5.00 -15.46 -12.12
N ARG A 86 -4.78 -16.59 -11.45
CA ARG A 86 -5.61 -17.78 -11.57
C ARG A 86 -6.40 -18.02 -10.30
N SER A 87 -7.51 -18.72 -10.44
CA SER A 87 -8.35 -19.13 -9.30
C SER A 87 -7.49 -19.89 -8.26
N GLY A 88 -7.51 -19.43 -7.00
CA GLY A 88 -6.75 -20.00 -5.89
C GLY A 88 -5.36 -19.40 -5.64
N ASP A 89 -4.87 -18.48 -6.47
CA ASP A 89 -3.67 -17.71 -6.15
C ASP A 89 -3.85 -16.90 -4.86
N ARG A 90 -2.76 -16.70 -4.11
CA ARG A 90 -2.71 -15.68 -3.05
C ARG A 90 -1.82 -14.53 -3.50
N VAL A 91 -2.41 -13.36 -3.67
CA VAL A 91 -1.73 -12.13 -4.08
C VAL A 91 -1.40 -11.28 -2.87
N LEU A 92 -0.31 -10.53 -2.96
CA LEU A 92 0.07 -9.52 -1.98
C LEU A 92 -0.28 -8.14 -2.53
N VAL A 93 -1.24 -7.49 -1.89
CA VAL A 93 -1.76 -6.18 -2.28
C VAL A 93 -1.02 -5.07 -1.54
N ASN A 94 -0.32 -4.24 -2.28
CA ASN A 94 0.42 -3.08 -1.81
C ASN A 94 -0.54 -1.91 -1.54
N LYS A 95 -0.78 -1.64 -0.25
CA LYS A 95 -1.61 -0.52 0.22
C LYS A 95 -0.89 0.82 0.16
N LEU A 96 0.44 0.82 0.18
CA LEU A 96 1.24 2.05 0.12
C LEU A 96 1.34 2.64 -1.29
N ALA A 97 1.09 1.82 -2.33
CA ALA A 97 1.13 2.22 -3.74
C ALA A 97 0.37 3.52 -4.04
N TYR A 98 -0.73 3.78 -3.32
CA TYR A 98 -1.60 4.94 -3.52
C TYR A 98 -1.63 5.92 -2.34
N ARG A 99 -0.93 5.62 -1.23
CA ARG A 99 -0.96 6.43 0.00
C ARG A 99 -0.15 7.72 -0.08
N PHE A 100 0.82 7.80 -0.99
CA PHE A 100 1.77 8.91 -1.09
C PHE A 100 1.57 9.79 -2.33
N GLY A 101 0.33 9.90 -2.82
CA GLY A 101 -0.07 10.87 -3.85
C GLY A 101 0.03 10.38 -5.30
N SER A 102 0.64 9.23 -5.56
CA SER A 102 0.46 8.52 -6.83
C SER A 102 -0.90 7.84 -6.85
N GLY A 103 -1.87 8.32 -7.64
CA GLY A 103 -3.14 7.61 -7.84
C GLY A 103 -2.96 6.28 -8.62
N PRO A 104 -4.00 5.44 -8.68
CA PRO A 104 -4.07 4.31 -9.60
C PRO A 104 -3.84 4.75 -11.05
N GLN A 105 -3.05 3.98 -11.80
CA GLN A 105 -2.66 4.31 -13.17
C GLN A 105 -3.14 3.24 -14.13
N ARG A 106 -3.37 3.61 -15.40
CA ARG A 106 -3.72 2.68 -16.47
C ARG A 106 -2.71 1.53 -16.53
N GLY A 107 -3.21 0.30 -16.62
CA GLY A 107 -2.44 -0.94 -16.57
C GLY A 107 -2.25 -1.51 -15.17
N ASP A 108 -2.50 -0.78 -14.07
CA ASP A 108 -2.43 -1.34 -12.71
C ASP A 108 -3.50 -2.44 -12.52
N ALA A 109 -3.11 -3.56 -11.90
CA ALA A 109 -4.07 -4.53 -11.36
C ALA A 109 -4.41 -4.10 -9.93
N VAL A 110 -5.67 -3.75 -9.67
CA VAL A 110 -6.13 -3.20 -8.39
C VAL A 110 -7.12 -4.13 -7.72
N VAL A 111 -7.02 -4.22 -6.38
CA VAL A 111 -8.04 -4.81 -5.52
C VAL A 111 -8.86 -3.69 -4.92
N PHE A 112 -10.19 -3.80 -4.97
CA PHE A 112 -11.13 -2.78 -4.52
C PHE A 112 -12.38 -3.40 -3.90
N ASP A 113 -13.02 -2.66 -3.00
CA ASP A 113 -14.34 -3.00 -2.46
C ASP A 113 -15.41 -2.71 -3.53
N GLY A 114 -16.15 -3.74 -3.95
CA GLY A 114 -17.20 -3.62 -4.94
C GLY A 114 -18.57 -3.23 -4.38
N SER A 115 -18.71 -3.09 -3.05
CA SER A 115 -20.00 -2.93 -2.37
C SER A 115 -20.71 -1.66 -2.84
N GLY A 116 -21.99 -1.79 -3.21
CA GLY A 116 -22.76 -0.72 -3.84
C GLY A 116 -22.43 -0.38 -5.31
N TYR A 117 -21.44 -1.04 -5.95
CA TYR A 117 -21.07 -0.84 -7.36
C TYR A 117 -21.17 -2.12 -8.20
N PHE A 118 -20.36 -3.14 -7.88
CA PHE A 118 -20.33 -4.43 -8.60
C PHE A 118 -20.99 -5.57 -7.79
N GLY A 119 -21.06 -5.42 -6.47
CA GLY A 119 -21.65 -6.39 -5.54
C GLY A 119 -20.90 -6.42 -4.22
N GLU A 120 -21.48 -7.07 -3.21
CA GLU A 120 -20.97 -7.08 -1.83
C GLU A 120 -19.77 -8.04 -1.65
N ALA A 121 -18.64 -7.70 -2.28
CA ALA A 121 -17.38 -8.44 -2.23
C ALA A 121 -16.17 -7.59 -2.64
N ASP A 122 -14.96 -8.05 -2.31
CA ASP A 122 -13.71 -7.52 -2.88
C ASP A 122 -13.47 -8.10 -4.28
N TYR A 123 -13.06 -7.25 -5.23
CA TYR A 123 -12.78 -7.63 -6.61
C TYR A 123 -11.35 -7.25 -7.00
N ILE A 124 -10.80 -7.99 -7.97
CA ILE A 124 -9.55 -7.63 -8.66
C ILE A 124 -9.83 -7.39 -10.14
N LYS A 125 -9.37 -6.25 -10.68
CA LYS A 125 -9.49 -5.87 -12.10
C LYS A 125 -8.29 -5.03 -12.55
N ARG A 126 -8.11 -4.84 -13.85
CA ARG A 126 -7.11 -3.94 -14.43
C ARG A 126 -7.71 -2.56 -14.70
N VAL A 127 -6.99 -1.50 -14.32
CA VAL A 127 -7.32 -0.12 -14.66
C VAL A 127 -7.11 0.08 -16.16
N VAL A 128 -8.18 0.39 -16.89
CA VAL A 128 -8.13 0.71 -18.34
C VAL A 128 -8.24 2.21 -18.57
N GLY A 129 -9.05 2.90 -17.76
CA GLY A 129 -9.17 4.35 -17.75
C GLY A 129 -9.14 4.92 -16.33
N THR A 130 -8.57 6.11 -16.20
CA THR A 130 -8.54 6.97 -15.01
C THR A 130 -9.37 8.24 -15.25
N GLY A 131 -9.66 9.02 -14.21
CA GLY A 131 -10.41 10.29 -14.33
C GLY A 131 -10.02 11.15 -15.54
N GLY A 132 -11.06 11.60 -16.26
CA GLY A 132 -10.95 12.36 -17.50
C GLY A 132 -10.77 11.51 -18.78
N ASP A 133 -10.39 10.23 -18.68
CA ASP A 133 -10.16 9.39 -19.86
C ASP A 133 -11.45 9.11 -20.62
N ARG A 134 -11.40 9.21 -21.95
CA ARG A 134 -12.42 8.64 -22.83
C ARG A 134 -12.01 7.25 -23.30
N VAL A 135 -12.72 6.22 -22.85
CA VAL A 135 -12.49 4.81 -23.19
C VAL A 135 -13.56 4.33 -24.15
N VAL A 136 -13.14 3.83 -25.31
CA VAL A 136 -14.03 3.41 -26.39
C VAL A 136 -13.69 1.99 -26.84
N CYS A 137 -14.66 1.08 -26.82
CA CYS A 137 -14.56 -0.17 -27.58
C CYS A 137 -15.45 -0.14 -28.83
N CYS A 138 -14.91 -0.38 -30.02
CA CYS A 138 -13.51 -0.69 -30.35
C CYS A 138 -13.09 -0.12 -31.71
N ASP A 139 -11.78 -0.06 -31.95
CA ASP A 139 -11.24 0.29 -33.26
C ASP A 139 -11.58 -0.79 -34.33
N LYS A 140 -11.26 -0.51 -35.59
CA LYS A 140 -11.50 -1.44 -36.71
C LYS A 140 -10.75 -2.78 -36.62
N ARG A 141 -9.86 -2.95 -35.64
CA ARG A 141 -9.10 -4.17 -35.35
C ARG A 141 -9.58 -4.86 -34.06
N GLY A 142 -10.62 -4.34 -33.40
CA GLY A 142 -11.15 -4.90 -32.16
C GLY A 142 -10.34 -4.56 -30.92
N ARG A 143 -9.61 -3.43 -30.90
CA ARG A 143 -8.85 -2.94 -29.73
C ARG A 143 -9.61 -1.84 -28.99
N VAL A 144 -9.42 -1.75 -27.67
CA VAL A 144 -9.82 -0.57 -26.89
C VAL A 144 -9.05 0.65 -27.40
N GLN A 145 -9.71 1.80 -27.47
CA GLN A 145 -9.06 3.11 -27.61
C GLN A 145 -9.22 3.88 -26.30
N VAL A 146 -8.13 4.43 -25.80
CA VAL A 146 -8.14 5.36 -24.65
C VAL A 146 -7.64 6.71 -25.15
N ASN A 147 -8.43 7.76 -24.97
CA ASN A 147 -8.16 9.12 -25.48
C ASN A 147 -7.84 9.14 -26.99
N GLY A 148 -8.45 8.23 -27.75
CA GLY A 148 -8.24 8.06 -29.19
C GLY A 148 -7.03 7.22 -29.58
N GLU A 149 -6.15 6.85 -28.65
CA GLU A 149 -5.01 5.96 -28.91
C GLU A 149 -5.43 4.48 -28.78
N PRO A 150 -5.27 3.65 -29.82
CA PRO A 150 -5.54 2.21 -29.73
C PRO A 150 -4.53 1.49 -28.83
N VAL A 151 -5.03 0.78 -27.83
CA VAL A 151 -4.23 0.02 -26.88
C VAL A 151 -4.02 -1.41 -27.38
N ASP A 152 -2.77 -1.85 -27.41
CA ASP A 152 -2.43 -3.25 -27.65
C ASP A 152 -2.36 -3.98 -26.30
N GLU A 153 -3.17 -5.03 -26.13
CA GLU A 153 -3.40 -5.70 -24.84
C GLU A 153 -2.82 -7.13 -24.83
N PRO A 154 -1.49 -7.33 -24.71
CA PRO A 154 -0.87 -8.66 -24.77
C PRO A 154 -1.13 -9.51 -23.51
N TYR A 155 -1.73 -8.93 -22.47
CA TYR A 155 -2.08 -9.58 -21.22
C TYR A 155 -3.47 -10.24 -21.23
N LEU A 156 -4.25 -10.10 -22.30
CA LEU A 156 -5.57 -10.73 -22.39
C LEU A 156 -5.48 -12.26 -22.39
N TYR A 157 -6.55 -12.91 -21.95
CA TYR A 157 -6.69 -14.35 -22.08
C TYR A 157 -6.63 -14.79 -23.56
N PRO A 158 -5.89 -15.88 -23.89
CA PRO A 158 -5.73 -16.31 -25.28
C PRO A 158 -7.06 -16.57 -26.01
N GLY A 159 -7.30 -15.79 -27.07
CA GLY A 159 -8.51 -15.88 -27.90
C GLY A 159 -9.58 -14.83 -27.59
N ASP A 160 -9.42 -14.03 -26.53
CA ASP A 160 -10.32 -12.91 -26.25
C ASP A 160 -10.10 -11.69 -27.16
N THR A 161 -11.18 -10.97 -27.41
CA THR A 161 -11.17 -9.61 -27.96
C THR A 161 -11.28 -8.59 -26.83
N ALA A 162 -10.92 -7.33 -27.09
CA ALA A 162 -11.01 -6.24 -26.12
C ALA A 162 -12.40 -6.13 -25.46
N SER A 163 -13.47 -6.27 -26.24
CA SER A 163 -14.83 -6.55 -25.75
C SER A 163 -15.64 -7.22 -26.86
N LYS A 164 -16.81 -7.74 -26.49
CA LYS A 164 -17.87 -8.18 -27.42
C LYS A 164 -19.05 -7.19 -27.46
N VAL A 165 -19.15 -6.31 -26.46
CA VAL A 165 -20.13 -5.24 -26.38
C VAL A 165 -19.46 -3.88 -26.66
N PRO A 166 -20.05 -3.02 -27.51
CA PRO A 166 -19.53 -1.67 -27.75
C PRO A 166 -19.82 -0.78 -26.55
N PHE A 167 -18.90 0.13 -26.25
CA PHE A 167 -19.09 1.18 -25.25
C PHE A 167 -18.25 2.41 -25.58
N ASP A 168 -18.71 3.56 -25.11
CA ASP A 168 -18.07 4.86 -25.25
C ASP A 168 -18.34 5.62 -23.96
N VAL A 169 -17.33 5.74 -23.11
CA VAL A 169 -17.47 6.31 -21.76
C VAL A 169 -16.37 7.35 -21.51
N VAL A 170 -16.73 8.40 -20.78
CA VAL A 170 -15.75 9.31 -20.15
C VAL A 170 -15.72 8.96 -18.67
N VAL A 171 -14.53 8.66 -18.14
CA VAL A 171 -14.35 8.29 -16.73
C VAL A 171 -14.46 9.56 -15.88
N PRO A 172 -15.37 9.62 -14.88
CA PRO A 172 -15.47 10.77 -13.99
C PRO A 172 -14.17 11.02 -13.21
N GLU A 173 -13.90 12.27 -12.88
CA GLU A 173 -12.80 12.61 -11.97
C GLU A 173 -12.95 11.90 -10.63
N GLY A 174 -11.83 11.38 -10.11
CA GLY A 174 -11.82 10.55 -8.90
C GLY A 174 -12.33 9.12 -9.09
N SER A 175 -12.64 8.69 -10.31
CA SER A 175 -13.08 7.32 -10.62
C SER A 175 -12.18 6.60 -11.63
N LEU A 176 -12.41 5.29 -11.76
CA LEU A 176 -11.69 4.34 -12.60
C LEU A 176 -12.66 3.53 -13.46
N PHE A 177 -12.24 3.21 -14.69
CA PHE A 177 -12.88 2.20 -15.53
C PHE A 177 -12.01 0.94 -15.56
N LEU A 178 -12.57 -0.16 -15.07
CA LEU A 178 -11.85 -1.38 -14.74
C LEU A 178 -12.36 -2.55 -15.58
N LEU A 179 -11.46 -3.29 -16.24
CA LEU A 179 -11.80 -4.51 -16.99
C LEU A 179 -11.03 -5.72 -16.45
N GLY A 180 -11.58 -6.93 -16.61
CA GLY A 180 -10.83 -8.17 -16.39
C GLY A 180 -9.87 -8.47 -17.55
N ASP A 181 -8.82 -9.24 -17.30
CA ASP A 181 -7.91 -9.71 -18.36
C ASP A 181 -8.52 -10.86 -19.17
N HIS A 182 -9.39 -11.66 -18.53
CA HIS A 182 -10.20 -12.68 -19.18
C HIS A 182 -11.56 -12.07 -19.57
N ARG A 183 -11.55 -11.32 -20.68
CA ARG A 183 -12.68 -10.55 -21.22
C ARG A 183 -13.92 -11.39 -21.54
N SER A 184 -13.82 -12.72 -21.68
CA SER A 184 -14.99 -13.60 -21.81
C SER A 184 -15.53 -14.18 -20.49
N ASP A 185 -14.77 -14.15 -19.40
CA ASP A 185 -15.14 -14.67 -18.06
C ASP A 185 -15.08 -13.58 -16.96
N SER A 186 -15.24 -12.32 -17.36
CA SER A 186 -15.19 -11.17 -16.46
C SER A 186 -16.50 -10.39 -16.49
N ARG A 187 -17.19 -10.32 -15.35
CA ARG A 187 -18.10 -9.21 -15.05
C ARG A 187 -17.27 -8.04 -14.51
N ASP A 188 -17.37 -6.90 -15.17
CA ASP A 188 -16.59 -5.69 -14.88
C ASP A 188 -17.29 -4.42 -15.39
N SER A 189 -16.58 -3.27 -15.47
CA SER A 189 -17.20 -1.95 -15.68
C SER A 189 -18.15 -1.87 -16.88
N ARG A 190 -17.93 -2.64 -17.94
CA ARG A 190 -18.80 -2.65 -19.14
C ARG A 190 -20.16 -3.32 -18.91
N ASP A 191 -20.25 -4.23 -17.93
CA ASP A 191 -21.47 -4.99 -17.59
C ASP A 191 -22.33 -4.25 -16.55
N HIS A 192 -21.73 -3.29 -15.84
CA HIS A 192 -22.37 -2.42 -14.85
C HIS A 192 -22.71 -1.02 -15.41
N LEU A 193 -22.60 -0.82 -16.73
CA LEU A 193 -22.98 0.45 -17.38
C LEU A 193 -24.48 0.72 -17.20
N GLY A 194 -24.80 1.86 -16.59
CA GLY A 194 -26.18 2.26 -16.27
C GLY A 194 -26.66 1.84 -14.88
N GLU A 195 -25.89 1.07 -14.13
CA GLU A 195 -26.08 0.87 -12.68
C GLU A 195 -25.58 2.11 -11.89
N PRO A 196 -25.85 2.22 -10.57
CA PRO A 196 -25.27 3.28 -9.74
C PRO A 196 -23.74 3.37 -9.89
N GLY A 197 -23.20 4.59 -9.99
CA GLY A 197 -21.79 4.81 -10.34
C GLY A 197 -21.45 4.66 -11.82
N GLY A 198 -22.41 4.26 -12.68
CA GLY A 198 -22.25 4.20 -14.13
C GLY A 198 -21.32 3.09 -14.63
N GLY A 199 -21.00 2.11 -13.78
CA GLY A 199 -19.98 1.09 -14.02
C GLY A 199 -18.56 1.53 -13.67
N MET A 200 -18.35 2.76 -13.17
CA MET A 200 -17.06 3.24 -12.69
C MET A 200 -16.90 3.01 -11.18
N ILE A 201 -15.67 2.74 -10.75
CA ILE A 201 -15.30 2.53 -9.35
C ILE A 201 -14.55 3.77 -8.85
N PRO A 202 -14.95 4.42 -7.75
CA PRO A 202 -14.22 5.57 -7.22
C PRO A 202 -12.87 5.13 -6.61
N VAL A 203 -11.88 6.02 -6.66
CA VAL A 203 -10.49 5.73 -6.27
C VAL A 203 -10.35 5.41 -4.77
N ASP A 204 -11.26 5.89 -3.93
CA ASP A 204 -11.30 5.62 -2.49
C ASP A 204 -11.77 4.20 -2.14
N ALA A 205 -12.49 3.52 -3.03
CA ALA A 205 -12.82 2.09 -2.91
C ALA A 205 -11.61 1.16 -3.19
N VAL A 206 -10.50 1.69 -3.73
CA VAL A 206 -9.30 0.90 -4.04
C VAL A 206 -8.50 0.59 -2.78
N ILE A 207 -8.41 -0.69 -2.45
CA ILE A 207 -7.67 -1.22 -1.30
C ILE A 207 -6.15 -1.20 -1.58
N GLY A 208 -5.73 -1.45 -2.83
CA GLY A 208 -4.34 -1.31 -3.25
C GLY A 208 -4.01 -2.02 -4.57
N ARG A 209 -2.73 -2.04 -4.93
CA ARG A 209 -2.23 -2.66 -6.16
C ARG A 209 -1.73 -4.09 -5.94
N ALA A 210 -2.10 -5.02 -6.80
CA ALA A 210 -1.64 -6.42 -6.74
C ALA A 210 -0.26 -6.56 -7.39
N ASP A 211 0.80 -6.49 -6.58
CA ASP A 211 2.20 -6.44 -7.02
C ASP A 211 2.88 -7.82 -7.07
N TRP A 212 2.41 -8.80 -6.30
CA TRP A 212 3.03 -10.14 -6.24
C TRP A 212 2.00 -11.27 -6.12
N ILE A 213 2.33 -12.43 -6.70
CA ILE A 213 1.73 -13.72 -6.35
C ILE A 213 2.68 -14.38 -5.34
N ALA A 214 2.20 -14.75 -4.16
CA ALA A 214 3.00 -15.38 -3.09
C ALA A 214 2.66 -16.87 -2.87
N TRP A 215 1.53 -17.35 -3.39
CA TRP A 215 1.13 -18.75 -3.34
C TRP A 215 0.27 -19.09 -4.57
N PRO A 216 0.36 -20.31 -5.15
CA PRO A 216 1.24 -21.42 -4.77
C PRO A 216 2.74 -21.14 -5.04
N VAL A 217 3.64 -21.81 -4.31
CA VAL A 217 5.10 -21.55 -4.38
C VAL A 217 5.65 -21.64 -5.81
N GLY A 218 5.17 -22.61 -6.60
CA GLY A 218 5.55 -22.76 -8.01
C GLY A 218 5.04 -21.66 -8.96
N ARG A 219 4.32 -20.66 -8.43
CA ARG A 219 3.85 -19.47 -9.14
C ARG A 219 4.28 -18.16 -8.45
N TRP A 220 5.22 -18.20 -7.51
CA TRP A 220 5.73 -16.98 -6.89
C TRP A 220 6.40 -16.11 -7.96
N THR A 221 5.82 -14.93 -8.20
CA THR A 221 6.36 -13.92 -9.13
C THR A 221 6.01 -12.51 -8.66
N SER A 222 6.83 -11.54 -9.06
CA SER A 222 6.39 -10.15 -9.15
C SER A 222 5.51 -9.98 -10.38
N LEU A 223 4.61 -9.01 -10.34
CA LEU A 223 3.78 -8.60 -11.45
C LEU A 223 4.18 -7.19 -11.85
N GLU A 224 4.39 -6.98 -13.14
CA GLU A 224 4.74 -5.69 -13.70
C GLU A 224 3.51 -5.04 -14.35
N ARG A 225 3.46 -3.71 -14.35
CA ARG A 225 2.46 -2.96 -15.10
C ARG A 225 2.74 -3.13 -16.60
N PRO A 226 1.76 -3.48 -17.44
CA PRO A 226 1.96 -3.53 -18.89
C PRO A 226 2.21 -2.13 -19.48
N ASP A 227 3.23 -2.02 -20.32
CA ASP A 227 3.53 -0.80 -21.10
C ASP A 227 2.50 -0.46 -22.19
N SER A 228 1.43 -1.26 -22.32
CA SER A 228 0.29 -1.06 -23.25
C SER A 228 -0.25 0.37 -23.26
N TYR A 229 -0.22 1.04 -22.11
CA TYR A 229 -0.76 2.39 -21.93
C TYR A 229 0.29 3.51 -22.04
N ALA A 230 1.58 3.19 -22.23
CA ALA A 230 2.67 4.17 -22.24
C ALA A 230 2.58 5.19 -23.38
N ARG A 231 1.88 4.85 -24.47
CA ARG A 231 1.63 5.74 -25.62
C ARG A 231 0.31 6.53 -25.50
N VAL A 232 -0.53 6.23 -24.52
CA VAL A 232 -1.85 6.85 -24.35
C VAL A 232 -1.70 8.26 -23.77
N PRO A 233 -2.17 9.32 -24.45
CA PRO A 233 -2.02 10.68 -23.97
C PRO A 233 -2.79 10.91 -22.65
N ALA A 234 -2.44 12.00 -21.95
CA ALA A 234 -3.27 12.53 -20.88
C ALA A 234 -4.68 12.87 -21.40
N PRO A 235 -5.72 12.90 -20.53
CA PRO A 235 -7.04 13.39 -20.90
C PRO A 235 -6.98 14.70 -21.69
N GLY A 236 -7.60 14.73 -22.86
CA GLY A 236 -7.70 15.94 -23.67
C GLY A 236 -8.68 16.91 -23.01
N GLY A 237 -8.17 17.96 -22.37
CA GLY A 237 -8.98 18.96 -21.67
C GLY A 237 -9.82 19.84 -22.60
N ALA A 238 -10.89 19.31 -23.19
CA ALA A 238 -12.05 20.03 -23.73
C ALA A 238 -13.15 19.05 -24.23
N HIS A 239 -14.08 18.70 -23.35
CA HIS A 239 -15.43 18.26 -23.74
C HIS A 239 -16.44 19.22 -23.10
N GLY A 240 -16.60 20.38 -23.73
CA GLY A 240 -17.67 21.35 -23.50
C GLY A 240 -18.53 21.49 -24.75
#